data_AF-A0A849E3K7-F1
#
_entry.id   AF-A0A849E3K7-F1
#
_cell.length_a   1.000
_cell.length_b   1.000
_cell.length_c   1.000
_cell.angle_alpha   90.00
_cell.angle_beta   90.00
_cell.angle_gamma   90.00
#
_symmetry.space_group_name_H-M   'P 1'
#
loop_
_entity.id
_entity.type
_entity.pdbx_description
1 polymer ?
#
loop_
_entity_poly.entity_id
_entity_poly.type
_entity_poly.pdbx_seq_one_letter_code
_entity_poly.pdbx_strand_id
1 'polypeptide(L)'
;MMLAIGNYAVILTQTLGNDYSVWNNIGETPIWNIMLQAYGFPVLLSALAMKYYSPKLKKYFEYFLGLTAFMFINLEIRHLWQGNLNLNANTSDGEFYTYSVFWLFASIAMILAGSYKLGRRYYNVGLAMLALVVVKAFIFDMSQLDGIYRILAFMGLGLSLLGMAYIHKKLIAILEGREA
;
A
#
# COMPACT_ATOMS: atom_id res chain seq x y z
N MET A 1 21.92 4.29 15.51
CA MET A 1 20.65 3.57 15.30
C MET A 1 19.57 3.98 16.31
N MET A 2 19.78 3.86 17.63
CA MET A 2 18.75 4.23 18.63
C MET A 2 18.27 5.69 18.53
N LEU A 3 19.18 6.64 18.28
CA LEU A 3 18.83 8.04 18.09
C LEU A 3 17.99 8.31 16.82
N ALA A 4 18.25 7.58 15.74
CA ALA A 4 17.50 7.70 14.49
C ALA A 4 16.09 7.08 14.63
N ILE A 5 15.98 5.94 15.32
CA ILE A 5 14.70 5.32 15.65
C ILE A 5 13.89 6.23 16.59
N GLY A 6 14.54 6.83 17.60
CA GLY A 6 13.91 7.79 18.50
C GLY A 6 13.39 9.02 17.76
N ASN A 7 14.20 9.59 16.86
CA ASN A 7 13.78 10.73 16.04
C ASN A 7 12.59 10.37 15.12
N TYR A 8 12.64 9.21 14.45
CA TYR A 8 11.53 8.74 13.62
C TYR A 8 10.25 8.47 14.44
N ALA A 9 10.39 7.92 15.65
CA ALA A 9 9.26 7.71 16.55
C ALA A 9 8.63 9.04 16.99
N VAL A 10 9.45 10.05 17.30
CA VAL A 10 8.97 11.40 17.65
C VAL A 10 8.22 12.02 16.47
N ILE A 11 8.78 11.97 15.26
CA ILE A 11 8.12 12.48 14.04
C ILE A 11 6.79 11.75 13.82
N LEU A 12 6.75 10.42 13.97
CA LEU A 12 5.51 9.65 13.86
C LEU A 12 4.47 10.06 14.90
N THR A 13 4.87 10.22 16.16
CA THR A 13 3.94 10.62 17.23
C THR A 13 3.40 12.04 17.03
N GLN A 14 4.23 12.97 16.53
CA GLN A 14 3.81 14.33 16.21
C GLN A 14 2.88 14.36 15.00
N THR A 15 3.13 13.50 14.02
CA THR A 15 2.26 13.33 12.84
C THR A 15 0.90 12.78 13.25
N LEU A 16 0.88 11.70 14.04
CA LEU A 16 -0.36 11.11 14.56
C LEU A 16 -1.10 12.05 15.53
N GLY A 17 -0.37 12.87 16.28
CA GLY A 17 -0.91 13.91 17.15
C GLY A 17 -1.46 15.13 16.38
N ASN A 18 -1.30 15.16 15.05
CA ASN A 18 -1.76 16.24 14.18
C ASN A 18 -1.27 17.63 14.64
N ASP A 19 -0.03 17.69 15.14
CA ASP A 19 0.57 18.93 15.60
C ASP A 19 1.07 19.72 14.39
N TYR A 20 0.22 20.61 13.89
CA TYR A 20 0.44 21.43 12.69
C TYR A 20 1.74 22.23 12.74
N SER A 21 2.25 22.54 13.93
CA SER A 21 3.44 23.37 14.15
C SER A 21 4.71 22.78 13.52
N VAL A 22 4.79 21.45 13.40
CA VAL A 22 5.93 20.75 12.77
C VAL A 22 5.84 20.80 11.24
N TRP A 23 4.63 20.95 10.71
CA TRP A 23 4.30 20.82 9.28
C TRP A 23 3.93 22.14 8.60
N ASN A 24 3.99 23.27 9.33
CA ASN A 24 3.76 24.61 8.78
C ASN A 24 4.80 25.07 7.73
N ASN A 25 5.90 24.33 7.56
CA ASN A 25 6.96 24.59 6.58
C ASN A 25 7.18 23.40 5.63
N ILE A 26 6.13 22.67 5.26
CA ILE A 26 6.25 21.74 4.12
C ILE A 26 6.29 22.59 2.85
N GLY A 27 7.37 22.48 2.08
CA GLY A 27 7.52 23.23 0.83
C GLY A 27 6.41 22.91 -0.18
N GLU A 28 6.02 23.91 -0.97
CA GLU A 28 4.91 23.82 -1.94
C GLU A 28 5.12 22.75 -3.03
N THR A 29 6.36 22.33 -3.27
CA THR A 29 6.68 21.30 -4.26
C THR A 29 6.43 19.90 -3.70
N PRO A 30 5.65 19.04 -4.38
CA PRO A 30 5.29 17.74 -3.84
C PRO A 30 6.47 16.78 -3.59
N ILE A 31 7.53 16.87 -4.39
CA ILE A 31 8.65 15.91 -4.31
C ILE A 31 9.80 16.46 -3.47
N TRP A 32 10.04 17.77 -3.49
CA TRP A 32 11.17 18.41 -2.80
C TRP A 32 10.71 19.13 -1.55
N ASN A 33 10.17 18.37 -0.60
CA ASN A 33 9.68 18.89 0.68
C ASN A 33 10.41 18.24 1.87
N ILE A 34 10.13 18.75 3.07
CA ILE A 34 10.69 18.20 4.31
C ILE A 34 10.19 16.77 4.60
N MET A 35 9.09 16.33 3.98
CA MET A 35 8.58 14.96 4.10
C MET A 35 9.46 13.95 3.36
N LEU A 36 9.98 14.27 2.17
CA LEU A 36 10.97 13.43 1.49
C LEU A 36 12.18 13.19 2.40
N GLN A 37 12.58 14.21 3.16
CA GLN A 37 13.70 14.11 4.10
C GLN A 37 13.32 13.33 5.37
N ALA A 38 12.13 13.56 5.93
CA ALA A 38 11.66 12.90 7.14
C ALA A 38 11.34 11.41 6.96
N TYR A 39 10.80 11.02 5.80
CA TYR A 39 10.29 9.67 5.53
C TYR A 39 10.99 8.97 4.36
N GLY A 40 11.43 9.69 3.33
CA GLY A 40 12.23 9.13 2.25
C GLY A 40 13.66 8.75 2.69
N PHE A 41 14.26 9.52 3.61
CA PHE A 41 15.61 9.20 4.13
C PHE A 41 15.63 7.89 4.95
N PRO A 42 14.67 7.61 5.86
CA PRO A 42 14.52 6.29 6.46
C PRO A 42 14.37 5.14 5.46
N VAL A 43 13.61 5.34 4.38
CA VAL A 43 13.43 4.33 3.32
C VAL A 43 14.77 4.04 2.64
N LEU A 44 15.51 5.07 2.23
CA LEU A 44 16.82 4.92 1.62
C LEU A 44 17.85 4.27 2.55
N LEU A 45 17.91 4.73 3.81
CA LEU A 45 18.82 4.15 4.81
C LEU A 45 18.50 2.69 5.08
N SER A 46 17.23 2.30 5.12
CA SER A 46 16.81 0.91 5.34
C SER A 46 17.18 0.02 4.16
N ALA A 47 16.98 0.51 2.93
CA ALA A 47 17.40 -0.18 1.71
C ALA A 47 18.93 -0.36 1.65
N LEU A 48 19.70 0.66 2.06
CA LEU A 48 21.16 0.57 2.15
C LEU A 48 21.60 -0.38 3.26
N ALA A 49 20.98 -0.32 4.44
CA ALA A 49 21.29 -1.21 5.57
C ALA A 49 21.08 -2.69 5.21
N MET A 50 20.08 -3.02 4.38
CA MET A 50 19.89 -4.38 3.87
C MET A 50 21.08 -4.91 3.05
N LYS A 51 21.91 -4.04 2.46
CA LYS A 51 23.12 -4.42 1.72
C LYS A 51 24.30 -4.75 2.64
N TYR A 52 24.41 -4.07 3.79
CA TYR A 52 25.61 -4.14 4.65
C TYR A 52 25.45 -4.97 5.94
N TYR A 53 24.22 -5.23 6.41
CA TYR A 53 23.99 -5.93 7.69
C TYR A 53 23.73 -7.45 7.56
N SER A 54 23.90 -8.16 8.67
CA SER A 54 23.77 -9.62 8.78
C SER A 54 22.34 -10.15 8.54
N PRO A 55 22.15 -11.42 8.12
CA PRO A 55 20.86 -11.96 7.67
C PRO A 55 19.73 -11.87 8.71
N LYS A 56 20.06 -11.93 10.01
CA LYS A 56 19.08 -11.83 11.10
C LYS A 56 18.52 -10.42 11.22
N LEU A 57 19.35 -9.38 11.04
CA LEU A 57 18.91 -7.99 11.09
C LEU A 57 18.18 -7.56 9.81
N LYS A 58 18.50 -8.16 8.66
CA LYS A 58 17.83 -7.84 7.38
C LYS A 58 16.31 -7.96 7.44
N LYS A 59 15.76 -8.98 8.12
CA LYS A 59 14.31 -9.13 8.27
C LYS A 59 13.65 -7.93 8.95
N TYR A 60 14.26 -7.40 10.02
CA TYR A 60 13.73 -6.23 10.72
C TYR A 60 13.78 -4.97 9.84
N PHE A 61 14.87 -4.79 9.09
CA PHE A 61 14.99 -3.69 8.13
C PHE A 61 14.01 -3.81 6.96
N GLU A 62 13.71 -5.02 6.48
CA GLU A 62 12.68 -5.24 5.44
C GLU A 62 11.30 -4.79 5.90
N TYR A 63 10.89 -5.20 7.11
CA TYR A 63 9.60 -4.78 7.67
C TYR A 63 9.54 -3.28 7.91
N PHE A 64 10.61 -2.71 8.46
CA PHE A 64 10.69 -1.27 8.71
C PHE A 64 10.67 -0.47 7.41
N LEU A 65 11.40 -0.92 6.37
CA LEU A 65 11.37 -0.33 5.04
C LEU A 65 9.96 -0.35 4.45
N GLY A 66 9.28 -1.50 4.51
CA GLY A 66 7.92 -1.63 3.98
C GLY A 66 6.93 -0.70 4.68
N LEU A 67 6.98 -0.64 6.01
CA LEU A 67 6.09 0.22 6.80
C LEU A 67 6.36 1.71 6.56
N THR A 68 7.62 2.12 6.59
CA THR A 68 8.02 3.53 6.36
C THR A 68 7.71 3.98 4.94
N ALA A 69 7.97 3.15 3.93
CA ALA A 69 7.61 3.44 2.55
C ALA A 69 6.10 3.57 2.38
N PHE A 70 5.32 2.66 2.97
CA PHE A 70 3.87 2.73 2.92
C PHE A 70 3.33 4.00 3.57
N MET A 71 3.80 4.34 4.78
CA MET A 71 3.42 5.59 5.45
C MET A 71 3.79 6.82 4.62
N PHE A 72 5.03 6.86 4.10
CA PHE A 72 5.52 7.97 3.28
C PHE A 72 4.60 8.24 2.09
N ILE A 73 4.30 7.20 1.32
CA ILE A 73 3.46 7.30 0.13
C ILE A 73 2.06 7.82 0.47
N ASN A 74 1.44 7.32 1.55
CA ASN A 74 0.11 7.78 1.92
C ASN A 74 0.12 9.25 2.35
N LEU A 75 1.12 9.67 3.13
CA LEU A 75 1.26 11.06 3.53
C LEU A 75 1.56 11.97 2.32
N GLU A 76 2.36 11.51 1.36
CA GLU A 76 2.63 12.25 0.12
C GLU A 76 1.39 12.43 -0.74
N ILE A 77 0.56 11.40 -0.89
CA ILE A 77 -0.73 11.53 -1.58
C ILE A 77 -1.60 12.57 -0.85
N ARG A 78 -1.65 12.54 0.48
CA ARG A 78 -2.40 13.55 1.24
C ARG A 78 -1.87 14.96 0.99
N HIS A 79 -0.56 15.14 1.07
CA HIS A 79 0.10 16.42 0.83
C HIS A 79 -0.15 16.93 -0.61
N LEU A 80 -0.08 16.04 -1.60
CA LEU A 80 -0.38 16.34 -3.01
C LEU A 80 -1.78 16.92 -3.21
N TRP A 81 -2.78 16.37 -2.53
CA TRP A 81 -4.17 16.78 -2.69
C TRP A 81 -4.58 17.95 -1.79
N GLN A 82 -4.00 18.05 -0.59
CA GLN A 82 -4.40 19.04 0.42
C GLN A 82 -3.46 20.26 0.45
N GLY A 83 -2.27 20.18 -0.15
CA GLY A 83 -1.22 21.22 -0.12
C GLY A 83 -0.57 21.42 1.25
N ASN A 84 -1.23 21.00 2.32
CA ASN A 84 -0.69 20.90 3.67
C ASN A 84 -1.00 19.53 4.27
N LEU A 85 -0.27 19.15 5.32
CA LEU A 85 -0.47 17.86 5.98
C LEU A 85 -1.42 18.01 7.17
N ASN A 86 -2.73 17.95 6.91
CA ASN A 86 -3.76 17.96 7.94
C ASN A 86 -4.47 16.60 7.99
N LEU A 87 -4.21 15.78 9.02
CA LEU A 87 -4.82 14.44 9.10
C LEU A 87 -6.32 14.46 9.44
N ASN A 88 -6.82 15.57 9.98
CA ASN A 88 -8.23 15.72 10.36
C ASN A 88 -9.09 16.33 9.25
N ALA A 89 -8.48 16.85 8.18
CA ALA A 89 -9.22 17.37 7.03
C ALA A 89 -10.02 16.26 6.32
N ASN A 90 -11.17 16.62 5.76
CA ASN A 90 -11.95 15.70 4.93
C ASN A 90 -11.14 15.30 3.70
N THR A 91 -11.16 14.00 3.41
CA THR A 91 -10.49 13.43 2.24
C THR A 91 -11.40 13.62 1.03
N SER A 92 -10.89 14.20 -0.05
CA SER A 92 -11.66 14.36 -1.30
C SER A 92 -11.79 13.02 -2.03
N ASP A 93 -12.80 12.88 -2.91
CA ASP A 93 -12.97 11.67 -3.71
C ASP A 93 -11.74 11.40 -4.60
N GLY A 94 -11.14 12.46 -5.17
CA GLY A 94 -9.92 12.35 -5.97
C GLY A 94 -8.72 11.82 -5.16
N GLU A 95 -8.57 12.32 -3.92
CA GLU A 95 -7.56 11.80 -2.98
C GLU A 95 -7.83 10.32 -2.66
N PHE A 96 -9.09 9.97 -2.38
CA PHE A 96 -9.51 8.60 -2.06
C PHE A 96 -9.18 7.60 -3.17
N TYR A 97 -9.48 7.94 -4.42
CA TYR A 97 -9.17 7.11 -5.58
C TYR A 97 -7.67 7.00 -5.84
N THR A 98 -6.91 8.07 -5.61
CA THR A 98 -5.45 8.06 -5.77
C THR A 98 -4.80 7.02 -4.85
N TYR A 99 -5.25 6.92 -3.59
CA TYR A 99 -4.78 5.85 -2.70
C TYR A 99 -5.07 4.45 -3.26
N SER A 100 -6.28 4.23 -3.76
CA SER A 100 -6.68 2.91 -4.29
C SER A 100 -5.86 2.51 -5.51
N VAL A 101 -5.65 3.44 -6.45
CA VAL A 101 -4.81 3.21 -7.63
C VAL A 101 -3.37 2.91 -7.22
N PHE A 102 -2.81 3.69 -6.30
CA PHE A 102 -1.44 3.48 -5.86
C PHE A 102 -1.28 2.11 -5.18
N TRP A 103 -2.18 1.76 -4.24
CA TRP A 103 -2.10 0.48 -3.54
C TRP A 103 -2.27 -0.70 -4.50
N LEU A 104 -3.09 -0.57 -5.55
CA LEU A 104 -3.20 -1.57 -6.62
C LEU A 104 -1.87 -1.75 -7.35
N PHE A 105 -1.25 -0.65 -7.80
CA PHE A 105 0.06 -0.70 -8.46
C PHE A 105 1.15 -1.30 -7.56
N ALA A 106 1.19 -0.92 -6.29
CA ALA A 106 2.13 -1.48 -5.31
C ALA A 106 1.94 -2.99 -5.13
N SER A 107 0.68 -3.44 -5.08
CA SER A 107 0.34 -4.87 -4.99
C SER A 107 0.84 -5.63 -6.21
N ILE A 108 0.55 -5.13 -7.42
CA ILE A 108 1.00 -5.73 -8.68
C ILE A 108 2.52 -5.77 -8.76
N ALA A 109 3.19 -4.66 -8.46
CA ALA A 109 4.64 -4.58 -8.46
C ALA A 109 5.26 -5.59 -7.50
N MET A 110 4.68 -5.77 -6.31
CA MET A 110 5.16 -6.74 -5.33
C MET A 110 4.91 -8.19 -5.77
N ILE A 111 3.77 -8.48 -6.39
CA ILE A 111 3.47 -9.79 -6.99
C ILE A 111 4.50 -10.12 -8.07
N LEU A 112 4.73 -9.20 -9.02
CA LEU A 112 5.69 -9.40 -10.11
C LEU A 112 7.12 -9.55 -9.57
N ALA A 113 7.55 -8.67 -8.68
CA ALA A 113 8.88 -8.76 -8.07
C ALA A 113 9.04 -10.06 -7.26
N GLY A 114 7.99 -10.49 -6.54
CA GLY A 114 7.94 -11.77 -5.83
C GLY A 114 8.05 -12.98 -6.76
N SER A 115 7.35 -12.97 -7.89
CA SER A 115 7.40 -14.04 -8.89
C SER A 115 8.75 -14.15 -9.58
N TYR A 116 9.41 -13.03 -9.89
CA TYR A 116 10.64 -13.05 -10.70
C TYR A 116 11.94 -13.05 -9.89
N LYS A 117 12.00 -12.36 -8.74
CA LYS A 117 13.28 -12.06 -8.06
C LYS A 117 13.27 -12.28 -6.55
N LEU A 118 12.19 -11.91 -5.86
CA LEU A 118 12.16 -11.82 -4.40
C LEU A 118 11.63 -13.09 -3.72
N GLY A 119 10.97 -13.97 -4.48
CA GLY A 119 10.48 -15.27 -4.01
C GLY A 119 9.06 -15.25 -3.42
N ARG A 120 8.63 -16.44 -2.99
CA ARG A 120 7.21 -16.72 -2.67
C ARG A 120 6.65 -15.86 -1.53
N ARG A 121 7.48 -15.46 -0.56
CA ARG A 121 7.05 -14.59 0.55
C ARG A 121 6.51 -13.25 0.05
N TYR A 122 7.25 -12.58 -0.83
CA TYR A 122 6.84 -11.28 -1.38
C TYR A 122 5.64 -11.42 -2.32
N TYR A 123 5.58 -12.50 -3.10
CA TYR A 123 4.40 -12.83 -3.89
C TYR A 123 3.13 -12.94 -3.02
N ASN A 124 3.21 -13.67 -1.91
CA ASN A 124 2.07 -13.82 -0.99
C ASN A 124 1.68 -12.50 -0.31
N VAL A 125 2.65 -11.64 0.05
CA VAL A 125 2.36 -10.31 0.61
C VAL A 125 1.68 -9.43 -0.44
N GLY A 126 2.16 -9.44 -1.69
CA GLY A 126 1.53 -8.72 -2.79
C GLY A 126 0.09 -9.19 -3.06
N LEU A 127 -0.17 -10.51 -2.99
CA LEU A 127 -1.54 -11.05 -3.07
C LEU A 127 -2.43 -10.60 -1.89
N ALA A 128 -1.89 -10.60 -0.66
CA ALA A 128 -2.63 -10.12 0.51
C ALA A 128 -2.99 -8.63 0.38
N MET A 129 -2.05 -7.82 -0.13
CA MET A 129 -2.28 -6.39 -0.38
C MET A 129 -3.31 -6.19 -1.51
N LEU A 130 -3.24 -6.98 -2.58
CA LEU A 130 -4.25 -6.96 -3.65
C LEU A 130 -5.64 -7.28 -3.11
N ALA A 131 -5.77 -8.32 -2.29
CA ALA A 131 -7.02 -8.70 -1.66
C ALA A 131 -7.57 -7.56 -0.78
N LEU A 132 -6.70 -6.89 -0.01
CA LEU A 132 -7.07 -5.72 0.79
C LEU A 132 -7.60 -4.57 -0.09
N VAL A 133 -6.92 -4.27 -1.20
CA VAL A 133 -7.37 -3.23 -2.15
C VAL A 133 -8.74 -3.56 -2.73
N VAL A 134 -8.97 -4.81 -3.13
CA VAL A 134 -10.27 -5.25 -3.66
C VAL A 134 -11.35 -5.14 -2.60
N VAL A 135 -11.11 -5.59 -1.36
CA VAL A 135 -12.07 -5.47 -0.25
C VAL A 135 -12.37 -4.00 0.05
N LYS A 136 -11.33 -3.15 0.09
CA LYS A 136 -11.49 -1.70 0.27
C LYS A 136 -12.36 -1.11 -0.84
N ALA A 137 -11.99 -1.31 -2.10
CA ALA A 137 -12.75 -0.81 -3.25
C ALA A 137 -14.21 -1.25 -3.17
N PHE A 138 -14.44 -2.51 -2.81
CA PHE A 138 -15.80 -3.00 -2.65
C PHE A 138 -16.59 -2.30 -1.53
N ILE A 139 -16.02 -2.17 -0.33
CA ILE A 139 -16.73 -1.53 0.79
C ILE A 139 -17.02 -0.05 0.51
N PHE A 140 -16.01 0.67 0.02
CA PHE A 140 -16.10 2.11 -0.15
C PHE A 140 -16.76 2.52 -1.46
N ASP A 141 -16.44 1.88 -2.59
CA ASP A 141 -17.06 2.22 -3.88
C ASP A 141 -18.52 1.79 -3.90
N MET A 142 -18.90 0.69 -3.23
CA MET A 142 -20.32 0.36 -3.10
C MET A 142 -21.09 1.33 -2.21
N SER A 143 -20.44 1.99 -1.26
CA SER A 143 -21.11 3.01 -0.44
C SER A 143 -21.58 4.19 -1.27
N GLN A 144 -20.88 4.47 -2.39
CA GLN A 144 -21.21 5.53 -3.34
C GLN A 144 -22.25 5.14 -4.40
N LEU A 145 -22.52 3.84 -4.58
CA LEU A 145 -23.52 3.37 -5.54
C LEU A 145 -24.94 3.43 -4.94
N ASP A 146 -25.91 3.87 -5.75
CA ASP A 146 -27.33 3.74 -5.44
C ASP A 146 -27.74 2.26 -5.27
N GLY A 147 -28.81 2.01 -4.51
CA GLY A 147 -29.18 0.67 -4.05
C GLY A 147 -29.31 -0.38 -5.16
N ILE A 148 -29.85 -0.02 -6.33
CA ILE A 148 -29.99 -0.94 -7.47
C ILE A 148 -28.63 -1.33 -8.04
N TYR A 149 -27.74 -0.35 -8.25
CA TYR A 149 -26.37 -0.63 -8.75
C TYR A 149 -25.56 -1.44 -7.77
N ARG A 150 -25.77 -1.24 -6.46
CA ARG A 150 -25.14 -2.06 -5.42
C ARG A 150 -25.54 -3.53 -5.54
N ILE A 151 -26.83 -3.84 -5.69
CA ILE A 151 -27.32 -5.22 -5.87
C ILE A 151 -26.73 -5.84 -7.14
N LEU A 152 -26.75 -5.11 -8.26
CA LEU A 152 -26.18 -5.60 -9.52
C LEU A 152 -24.68 -5.85 -9.42
N ALA A 153 -23.93 -4.99 -8.73
CA ALA A 153 -22.50 -5.18 -8.51
C ALA A 153 -22.21 -6.39 -7.60
N PHE A 154 -23.00 -6.62 -6.54
CA PHE A 154 -22.89 -7.83 -5.71
C PHE A 154 -23.15 -9.10 -6.53
N MET A 155 -24.22 -9.11 -7.33
CA MET A 155 -24.55 -10.24 -8.21
C MET A 155 -23.45 -10.48 -9.24
N GLY A 156 -22.97 -9.42 -9.90
CA GLY A 156 -21.89 -9.50 -10.89
C GLY A 156 -20.60 -10.07 -10.30
N LEU A 157 -20.21 -9.63 -9.09
CA LEU A 157 -19.03 -10.17 -8.40
C LEU A 157 -19.23 -11.64 -8.00
N GLY A 158 -20.38 -11.99 -7.43
CA GLY A 158 -20.70 -13.36 -7.07
C GLY A 158 -20.67 -14.31 -8.28
N LEU A 159 -21.26 -13.90 -9.40
CA LEU A 159 -21.25 -14.66 -10.65
C LEU A 159 -19.83 -14.75 -11.24
N SER A 160 -19.03 -13.69 -11.14
CA SER A 160 -17.63 -13.70 -11.60
C SER A 160 -16.78 -14.68 -10.80
N LEU A 161 -16.95 -14.74 -9.48
CA LEU A 161 -16.25 -15.69 -8.61
C LEU A 161 -16.68 -17.15 -8.91
N LEU A 162 -17.98 -17.38 -9.09
CA LEU A 162 -18.49 -18.69 -9.48
C LEU A 162 -17.93 -19.13 -10.85
N GLY A 163 -17.89 -18.21 -11.82
CA GLY A 163 -17.31 -18.43 -13.14
C GLY A 163 -15.82 -18.78 -13.08
N MET A 164 -15.05 -18.02 -12.29
CA MET A 164 -13.63 -18.31 -12.06
C MET A 164 -13.39 -19.66 -11.40
N ALA A 165 -14.18 -20.01 -10.37
CA ALA A 165 -14.09 -21.30 -9.70
C ALA A 165 -14.41 -22.46 -10.67
N TYR A 166 -15.43 -22.30 -11.52
CA TYR A 166 -15.79 -23.28 -12.54
C TYR A 166 -14.67 -23.45 -13.59
N ILE A 167 -14.14 -22.35 -14.12
CA ILE A 167 -13.03 -22.37 -15.10
C ILE A 167 -11.79 -23.01 -14.48
N HIS A 168 -11.45 -22.65 -13.25
CA HIS A 168 -10.30 -23.21 -12.56
C HIS A 168 -10.42 -24.72 -12.36
N LYS A 169 -11.60 -25.18 -11.88
CA LYS A 169 -11.90 -26.62 -11.76
C LYS A 169 -11.78 -27.34 -13.11
N LYS A 170 -12.34 -26.76 -14.17
CA LYS A 170 -12.29 -27.34 -15.52
C LYS A 170 -10.85 -27.40 -16.06
N LEU A 171 -10.05 -26.36 -15.83
CA LEU A 171 -8.66 -26.30 -16.27
C LEU A 171 -7.81 -27.36 -15.57
N ILE A 172 -7.97 -27.54 -14.26
CA ILE A 172 -7.27 -28.59 -13.49
C ILE A 172 -7.64 -29.98 -14.03
N ALA A 173 -8.93 -30.26 -14.24
CA ALA A 173 -9.37 -31.56 -14.78
C ALA A 173 -8.79 -31.86 -16.18
N ILE A 174 -8.62 -30.84 -17.03
CA ILE A 174 -7.98 -30.98 -18.35
C ILE A 174 -6.48 -31.29 -18.22
N LEU A 175 -5.80 -30.66 -17.25
CA LEU A 175 -4.37 -30.88 -17.02
C LEU A 175 -4.11 -32.29 -16.47
N GLU A 176 -4.91 -32.75 -15.52
CA GLU A 176 -4.81 -34.11 -14.96
C GLU A 176 -5.08 -35.19 -16.02
N GLY A 177 -6.02 -34.95 -16.94
CA GLY A 177 -6.29 -35.87 -18.06
C GLY A 177 -5.24 -35.88 -19.18
N ARG A 178 -4.24 -34.98 -19.16
CA ARG A 178 -3.11 -34.98 -20.11
C ARG A 178 -1.88 -35.75 -19.59
N GLU A 179 -1.87 -36.09 -18.30
CA GLU A 179 -0.76 -36.82 -17.66
C GLU A 179 -1.07 -38.32 -17.47
N ALA A 180 -2.27 -38.78 -17.87
CA ALA A 180 -2.72 -40.18 -17.87
C ALA A 180 -2.75 -40.77 -19.28
#